data_AF-A0A369J5Z8-F1
#
_entry.id   AF-A0A369J5Z8-F1
#
_cell.length_a   1.000
_cell.length_b   1.000
_cell.length_c   1.000
_cell.angle_alpha   90.00
_cell.angle_beta   90.00
_cell.angle_gamma   90.00
#
_symmetry.space_group_name_H-M   'P 1'
#
loop_
_entity.id
_entity.type
_entity.pdbx_description
1 polymer ?
#
loop_
_entity_poly.entity_id
_entity_poly.type
_entity_poly.pdbx_seq_one_letter_code
_entity_poly.pdbx_strand_id
1 'polypeptide(L)'
;MVNHPSRAVVDIVRAVDEIRPLIERWLPFSMREFAAIYPAINVPKSLAKFPETHLSSVACVFCCTSCAVVIGLSSPGSSLVGWDATNAHRRKCNRLHLVHPFVMSERGCVAAVSLLEELAFGPQTTLPKDLDEHHKLFVCRGCSPKSSSKNLLSWSECISHFIATSQMHSTPSWRVALPDEISLAKELEEQGLRADDDNLEYAASLFQPDIS
;
A
#
# COMPACT_ATOMS: atom_id res chain seq x y z
N MET A 1 -32.80 -19.75 -2.76
CA MET A 1 -32.04 -18.91 -1.81
C MET A 1 -31.29 -17.87 -2.64
N VAL A 2 -31.73 -16.62 -2.61
CA VAL A 2 -31.09 -15.53 -3.35
C VAL A 2 -29.88 -15.09 -2.51
N ASN A 3 -28.69 -15.26 -3.07
CA ASN A 3 -27.45 -14.84 -2.43
C ASN A 3 -27.42 -13.30 -2.44
N HIS A 4 -27.85 -12.68 -1.34
CA HIS A 4 -27.71 -11.24 -1.19
C HIS A 4 -26.21 -10.91 -1.15
N PRO A 5 -25.70 -10.02 -2.02
CA PRO A 5 -24.32 -9.57 -1.91
C PRO A 5 -24.12 -8.98 -0.51
N SER A 6 -23.02 -9.38 0.15
CA SER A 6 -22.60 -8.80 1.42
C SER A 6 -22.64 -7.28 1.31
N ARG A 7 -23.22 -6.60 2.32
CA ARG A 7 -23.32 -5.14 2.39
C ARG A 7 -21.99 -4.43 2.10
N ALA A 8 -20.87 -5.04 2.48
CA ALA A 8 -19.51 -4.56 2.20
C ALA A 8 -19.15 -4.50 0.69
N VAL A 9 -19.67 -5.42 -0.14
CA VAL A 9 -19.42 -5.40 -1.59
C VAL A 9 -20.17 -4.24 -2.26
N VAL A 10 -21.35 -3.89 -1.74
CA VAL A 10 -22.14 -2.76 -2.23
C VAL A 10 -21.47 -1.42 -1.91
N ASP A 11 -20.81 -1.32 -0.76
CA ASP A 11 -20.10 -0.10 -0.35
C ASP A 11 -18.77 0.10 -1.11
N ILE A 12 -18.02 -0.98 -1.40
CA ILE A 12 -16.81 -0.90 -2.26
C ILE A 12 -17.17 -0.43 -3.67
N VAL A 13 -18.23 -0.97 -4.28
CA VAL A 13 -18.66 -0.53 -5.62
C VAL A 13 -19.05 0.95 -5.60
N ARG A 14 -19.73 1.42 -4.54
CA ARG A 14 -20.06 2.84 -4.38
C ARG A 14 -18.82 3.71 -4.18
N ALA A 15 -17.88 3.33 -3.34
CA ALA A 15 -16.66 4.09 -3.11
C ALA A 15 -15.75 4.11 -4.35
N VAL A 16 -15.68 2.99 -5.09
CA VAL A 16 -15.06 2.95 -6.41
C VAL A 16 -15.80 3.87 -7.37
N ASP A 17 -17.13 3.89 -7.38
CA ASP A 17 -17.91 4.80 -8.23
C ASP A 17 -17.80 6.28 -7.81
N GLU A 18 -17.51 6.58 -6.55
CA GLU A 18 -17.23 7.94 -6.06
C GLU A 18 -15.81 8.39 -6.44
N ILE A 19 -14.85 7.47 -6.44
CA ILE A 19 -13.46 7.72 -6.84
C ILE A 19 -13.29 7.57 -8.36
N ARG A 20 -14.19 6.88 -9.06
CA ARG A 20 -14.15 6.63 -10.51
C ARG A 20 -14.17 7.94 -11.30
N PRO A 21 -15.00 8.95 -11.01
CA PRO A 21 -14.88 10.27 -11.64
C PRO A 21 -13.54 10.95 -11.38
N LEU A 22 -12.84 10.62 -10.27
CA LEU A 22 -11.45 11.06 -10.04
C LEU A 22 -10.53 10.30 -10.99
N ILE A 23 -10.57 8.97 -10.99
CA ILE A 23 -9.74 8.10 -11.85
C ILE A 23 -9.96 8.43 -13.35
N GLU A 24 -11.21 8.61 -13.79
CA GLU A 24 -11.61 8.88 -15.17
C GLU A 24 -11.29 10.32 -15.61
N ARG A 25 -11.40 11.32 -14.71
CA ARG A 25 -10.83 12.66 -14.97
C ARG A 25 -9.31 12.64 -14.95
N TRP A 26 -8.73 11.65 -14.28
CA TRP A 26 -7.30 11.39 -14.23
C TRP A 26 -6.87 10.44 -15.35
N LEU A 27 -7.21 10.80 -16.60
CA LEU A 27 -6.65 10.12 -17.78
C LEU A 27 -5.12 10.08 -17.66
N PRO A 28 -4.43 9.08 -18.26
CA PRO A 28 -2.96 9.03 -18.27
C PRO A 28 -2.28 10.28 -18.87
N PHE A 29 -3.05 11.19 -19.48
CA PHE A 29 -2.64 12.49 -19.98
C PHE A 29 -2.81 13.66 -18.98
N SER A 30 -3.61 13.53 -17.91
CA SER A 30 -3.88 14.62 -16.97
C SER A 30 -2.72 14.88 -15.99
N MET A 31 -1.93 13.87 -15.64
CA MET A 31 -0.67 14.07 -14.91
C MET A 31 0.37 14.84 -15.75
N ARG A 32 0.24 14.77 -17.08
CA ARG A 32 1.04 15.53 -18.05
C ARG A 32 0.72 17.02 -17.97
N GLU A 33 -0.56 17.36 -17.93
CA GLU A 33 -1.01 18.73 -17.71
C GLU A 33 -0.73 19.17 -16.27
N PHE A 34 -1.02 18.35 -15.26
CA PHE A 34 -0.80 18.69 -13.85
C PHE A 34 0.67 18.96 -13.55
N ALA A 35 1.61 18.16 -14.07
CA ALA A 35 3.04 18.39 -13.93
C ALA A 35 3.59 19.54 -14.81
N ALA A 36 3.00 19.79 -15.99
CA ALA A 36 3.32 20.94 -16.86
C ALA A 36 2.71 22.27 -16.37
N ILE A 37 1.69 22.21 -15.52
CA ILE A 37 1.06 23.33 -14.79
C ILE A 37 1.79 23.58 -13.45
N TYR A 38 2.59 22.62 -12.98
CA TYR A 38 3.41 22.73 -11.77
C TYR A 38 4.91 23.11 -11.98
N PRO A 39 5.34 23.92 -12.98
CA PRO A 39 6.38 24.88 -12.68
C PRO A 39 5.71 25.98 -11.83
N ALA A 40 6.42 26.51 -10.84
CA ALA A 40 5.91 27.54 -9.95
C ALA A 40 5.02 28.58 -10.68
N ILE A 41 3.82 28.82 -10.13
CA ILE A 41 2.87 29.92 -10.45
C ILE A 41 1.73 29.56 -11.44
N ASN A 42 0.49 29.68 -10.92
CA ASN A 42 -0.83 29.71 -11.56
C ASN A 42 -1.51 28.38 -11.97
N VAL A 43 -2.29 27.83 -11.02
CA VAL A 43 -3.27 26.74 -11.22
C VAL A 43 -4.44 27.22 -12.12
N PRO A 44 -4.83 26.48 -13.18
CA PRO A 44 -6.04 26.76 -13.96
C PRO A 44 -7.29 26.70 -13.09
N LYS A 45 -8.20 27.66 -13.29
CA LYS A 45 -9.45 27.81 -12.52
C LYS A 45 -10.38 26.57 -12.55
N SER A 46 -10.16 25.63 -13.46
CA SER A 46 -10.88 24.35 -13.53
C SER A 46 -10.35 23.29 -12.56
N LEU A 47 -9.05 23.31 -12.22
CA LEU A 47 -8.41 22.45 -11.21
C LEU A 47 -8.49 23.02 -9.79
N ALA A 48 -8.73 24.34 -9.67
CA ALA A 48 -9.02 25.01 -8.39
C ALA A 48 -10.28 24.51 -7.64
N LYS A 49 -11.01 23.54 -8.23
CA LYS A 49 -12.17 22.88 -7.61
C LYS A 49 -11.84 21.57 -6.91
N PHE A 50 -10.63 21.05 -7.06
CA PHE A 50 -10.14 19.95 -6.22
C PHE A 50 -9.31 20.56 -5.09
N PRO A 51 -9.76 20.47 -3.83
CA PRO A 51 -8.92 20.85 -2.73
C PRO A 51 -7.65 19.99 -2.76
N GLU A 52 -6.47 20.62 -2.82
CA GLU A 52 -5.17 19.93 -2.81
C GLU A 52 -5.06 18.93 -1.64
N THR A 53 -5.85 19.13 -0.59
CA THR A 53 -5.97 18.26 0.59
C THR A 53 -6.37 16.82 0.27
N HIS A 54 -7.07 16.56 -0.84
CA HIS A 54 -7.51 15.19 -1.17
C HIS A 54 -6.37 14.31 -1.68
N LEU A 55 -5.36 14.88 -2.35
CA LEU A 55 -4.26 14.09 -2.91
C LEU A 55 -3.29 13.59 -1.86
N SER A 56 -3.26 14.22 -0.69
CA SER A 56 -2.50 13.73 0.47
C SER A 56 -3.25 12.63 1.23
N SER A 57 -4.48 12.28 0.84
CA SER A 57 -5.22 11.22 1.50
C SER A 57 -4.64 9.82 1.23
N VAL A 58 -4.83 8.91 2.18
CA VAL A 58 -4.50 7.48 2.05
C VAL A 58 -5.20 6.82 0.87
N ALA A 59 -6.41 7.27 0.51
CA ALA A 59 -7.15 6.69 -0.61
C ALA A 59 -6.47 6.97 -1.98
N CYS A 60 -5.55 7.94 -2.04
CA CYS A 60 -4.82 8.27 -3.25
C CYS A 60 -3.49 7.49 -3.30
N VAL A 61 -3.48 6.34 -3.96
CA VAL A 61 -2.29 5.50 -4.10
C VAL A 61 -1.70 5.64 -5.50
N PHE A 62 -0.42 5.94 -5.57
CA PHE A 62 0.33 6.08 -6.82
C PHE A 62 1.38 4.97 -6.96
N CYS A 63 1.76 4.70 -8.20
CA CYS A 63 2.86 3.81 -8.55
C CYS A 63 3.85 4.57 -9.44
N CYS A 64 5.14 4.35 -9.22
CA CYS A 64 6.19 4.84 -10.13
C CYS A 64 6.39 3.82 -11.27
N THR A 65 6.03 4.19 -12.50
CA THR A 65 6.16 3.35 -13.70
C THR A 65 7.62 2.96 -13.97
N SER A 66 8.57 3.86 -13.76
CA SER A 66 10.01 3.55 -13.87
C SER A 66 10.50 2.55 -12.83
N CYS A 67 9.88 2.52 -11.64
CA CYS A 67 10.22 1.54 -10.60
C CYS A 67 9.45 0.23 -10.76
N ALA A 68 8.24 0.26 -11.32
CA ALA A 68 7.40 -0.91 -11.51
C ALA A 68 7.96 -1.88 -12.57
N VAL A 69 8.58 -1.38 -13.65
CA VAL A 69 9.03 -2.20 -14.79
C VAL A 69 10.25 -3.07 -14.46
N VAL A 70 11.19 -2.56 -13.65
CA VAL A 70 12.51 -3.19 -13.51
C VAL A 70 12.51 -4.37 -12.55
N ILE A 71 11.53 -4.47 -11.65
CA ILE A 71 11.65 -5.43 -10.55
C ILE A 71 11.14 -6.82 -10.93
N GLY A 72 10.28 -7.00 -11.94
CA GLY A 72 9.76 -8.33 -12.37
C GLY A 72 9.06 -9.17 -11.28
N LEU A 73 9.11 -8.66 -10.06
CA LEU A 73 8.66 -9.13 -8.79
C LEU A 73 8.05 -7.87 -8.17
N SER A 74 6.81 -7.99 -7.73
CA SER A 74 6.12 -6.98 -6.96
C SER A 74 6.88 -6.75 -5.65
N SER A 75 7.99 -6.00 -5.67
CA SER A 75 8.63 -5.61 -4.43
C SER A 75 7.61 -4.79 -3.62
N PRO A 76 7.36 -5.13 -2.35
CA PRO A 76 6.35 -4.49 -1.49
C PRO A 76 6.51 -2.97 -1.25
N GLY A 77 7.44 -2.28 -1.92
CA GLY A 77 7.71 -0.84 -1.73
C GLY A 77 7.31 0.05 -2.91
N SER A 78 6.48 -0.41 -3.85
CA SER A 78 6.14 0.38 -5.06
C SER A 78 4.90 1.27 -4.92
N SER A 79 4.14 1.11 -3.85
CA SER A 79 2.96 1.95 -3.58
C SER A 79 3.40 3.25 -2.89
N LEU A 80 2.98 4.37 -3.47
CA LEU A 80 3.24 5.72 -2.97
C LEU A 80 1.91 6.27 -2.50
N VAL A 81 1.69 6.26 -1.19
CA VAL A 81 0.40 6.65 -0.60
C VAL A 81 0.39 8.15 -0.33
N GLY A 82 -0.52 8.85 -0.98
CA GLY A 82 -0.63 10.29 -0.94
C GLY A 82 0.41 11.01 -1.81
N TRP A 83 0.16 12.30 -2.05
CA TRP A 83 1.00 13.16 -2.86
C TRP A 83 2.37 13.42 -2.23
N ASP A 84 2.43 13.49 -0.90
CA ASP A 84 3.68 13.74 -0.20
C ASP A 84 4.68 12.60 -0.38
N ALA A 85 4.23 11.34 -0.32
CA ALA A 85 5.05 10.18 -0.63
C ALA A 85 5.52 10.20 -2.09
N THR A 86 4.64 10.60 -3.01
CA THR A 86 4.96 10.73 -4.44
C THR A 86 6.03 11.79 -4.68
N ASN A 87 5.91 12.97 -4.06
CA ASN A 87 6.90 14.04 -4.13
C ASN A 87 8.23 13.65 -3.49
N ALA A 88 8.20 12.98 -2.33
CA ALA A 88 9.39 12.50 -1.66
C ALA A 88 10.15 11.49 -2.55
N HIS A 89 9.43 10.55 -3.17
CA HIS A 89 10.00 9.60 -4.12
C HIS A 89 10.57 10.32 -5.34
N ARG A 90 9.85 11.30 -5.91
CA ARG A 90 10.30 12.08 -7.07
C ARG A 90 11.69 12.68 -6.88
N ARG A 91 11.98 13.21 -5.69
CA ARG A 91 13.29 13.83 -5.38
C ARG A 91 14.44 12.83 -5.32
N LYS A 92 14.16 11.56 -5.05
CA LYS A 92 15.15 10.49 -4.82
C LYS A 92 15.19 9.44 -5.93
N CYS A 93 14.24 9.48 -6.86
CA CYS A 93 14.14 8.49 -7.90
C CYS A 93 15.17 8.76 -9.00
N ASN A 94 16.23 7.94 -9.03
CA ASN A 94 17.28 8.05 -10.05
C ASN A 94 16.86 7.50 -11.42
N ARG A 95 15.62 7.00 -11.54
CA ARG A 95 15.07 6.39 -12.77
C ARG A 95 14.09 7.30 -13.50
N LEU A 96 14.08 8.59 -13.14
CA LEU A 96 13.25 9.63 -13.77
C LEU A 96 13.85 10.11 -15.09
N HIS A 97 14.06 9.20 -16.05
CA HIS A 97 14.38 9.58 -17.42
C HIS A 97 13.13 9.98 -18.22
N LEU A 98 11.94 9.73 -17.67
CA LEU A 98 10.66 10.03 -18.29
C LEU A 98 10.02 11.22 -17.58
N VAL A 99 9.43 12.11 -18.38
CA VAL A 99 8.81 13.37 -17.93
C VAL A 99 7.64 13.13 -16.94
N HIS A 100 7.09 11.91 -16.86
CA HIS A 100 5.92 11.58 -16.02
C HIS A 100 6.00 10.14 -15.48
N PRO A 101 6.63 9.93 -14.32
CA PRO A 101 6.88 8.59 -13.79
C PRO A 101 5.74 8.03 -12.95
N PHE A 102 4.69 8.79 -12.60
CA PHE A 102 3.70 8.34 -11.62
C PHE A 102 2.32 8.14 -12.25
N VAL A 103 1.68 7.03 -11.91
CA VAL A 103 0.30 6.70 -12.27
C VAL A 103 -0.49 6.36 -11.02
N MET A 104 -1.75 6.76 -10.96
CA MET A 104 -2.63 6.33 -9.86
C MET A 104 -2.91 4.84 -9.99
N SER A 105 -2.77 4.09 -8.90
CA SER A 105 -2.97 2.65 -8.85
C SER A 105 -4.41 2.35 -8.44
N GLU A 106 -5.27 1.97 -9.40
CA GLU A 106 -6.65 1.61 -9.12
C GLU A 106 -6.74 0.55 -7.99
N ARG A 107 -6.01 -0.56 -8.12
CA ARG A 107 -5.96 -1.59 -7.06
C ARG A 107 -5.46 -1.05 -5.72
N GLY A 108 -4.47 -0.15 -5.74
CA GLY A 108 -3.98 0.50 -4.54
C GLY A 108 -5.06 1.33 -3.86
N CYS A 109 -5.77 2.15 -4.62
CA CYS A 109 -6.89 2.96 -4.13
C CYS A 109 -8.00 2.07 -3.55
N VAL A 110 -8.39 0.99 -4.23
CA VAL A 110 -9.40 0.05 -3.71
C VAL A 110 -8.94 -0.61 -2.40
N ALA A 111 -7.68 -1.02 -2.30
CA ALA A 111 -7.14 -1.58 -1.06
C ALA A 111 -7.16 -0.56 0.08
N ALA A 112 -6.73 0.67 -0.18
CA ALA A 112 -6.72 1.76 0.78
C ALA A 112 -8.13 2.09 1.29
N VAL A 113 -9.11 2.21 0.39
CA VAL A 113 -10.51 2.46 0.76
C VAL A 113 -11.05 1.33 1.64
N SER A 114 -10.81 0.07 1.27
CA SER A 114 -11.26 -1.06 2.07
C SER A 114 -10.65 -1.09 3.49
N LEU A 115 -9.41 -0.62 3.66
CA LEU A 115 -8.82 -0.46 5.00
C LEU A 115 -9.49 0.66 5.79
N LEU A 116 -9.77 1.79 5.14
CA LEU A 116 -10.42 2.92 5.80
C LEU A 116 -11.85 2.56 6.23
N GLU A 117 -12.58 1.78 5.43
CA GLU A 117 -13.88 1.23 5.82
C GLU A 117 -13.79 0.34 7.07
N GLU A 118 -12.82 -0.58 7.12
CA GLU A 118 -12.59 -1.46 8.29
C GLU A 118 -12.27 -0.65 9.57
N LEU A 119 -11.65 0.53 9.43
CA LEU A 119 -11.35 1.45 10.53
C LEU A 119 -12.43 2.51 10.79
N ALA A 120 -13.52 2.52 10.00
CA ALA A 120 -14.54 3.56 10.01
C ALA A 120 -14.00 4.99 9.79
N PHE A 121 -13.01 5.13 8.90
CA PHE A 121 -12.39 6.39 8.51
C PHE A 121 -12.86 6.91 7.15
N GLY A 122 -12.79 8.23 6.97
CA GLY A 122 -13.23 8.91 5.76
C GLY A 122 -12.16 8.91 4.65
N PRO A 123 -12.42 8.32 3.46
CA PRO A 123 -11.43 8.19 2.38
C PRO A 123 -10.97 9.49 1.77
N GLN A 124 -11.64 10.61 2.06
CA GLN A 124 -11.31 11.92 1.50
C GLN A 124 -10.48 12.80 2.45
N THR A 125 -10.45 12.45 3.74
CA THR A 125 -9.88 13.30 4.79
C THR A 125 -8.76 12.62 5.56
N THR A 126 -8.71 11.28 5.55
CA THR A 126 -7.69 10.53 6.28
C THR A 126 -6.35 10.60 5.57
N LEU A 127 -5.33 11.04 6.31
CA LEU A 127 -3.93 11.17 5.90
C LEU A 127 -3.12 9.96 6.38
N PRO A 128 -1.98 9.64 5.73
CA PRO A 128 -1.12 8.52 6.14
C PRO A 128 -0.73 8.53 7.62
N LYS A 129 -0.36 9.71 8.14
CA LYS A 129 0.00 9.89 9.55
C LYS A 129 -1.11 9.48 10.52
N ASP A 130 -2.38 9.66 10.13
CA ASP A 130 -3.51 9.32 10.98
C ASP A 130 -3.54 7.80 11.17
N LEU A 131 -3.22 7.03 10.13
CA LEU A 131 -3.12 5.57 10.22
C LEU A 131 -1.88 5.09 10.96
N ASP A 132 -0.75 5.79 10.81
CA ASP A 132 0.49 5.47 11.52
C ASP A 132 0.31 5.56 13.04
N GLU A 133 -0.44 6.57 13.53
CA GLU A 133 -0.72 6.78 14.95
C GLU A 133 -1.53 5.65 15.61
N HIS A 134 -2.30 4.89 14.84
CA HIS A 134 -3.13 3.80 15.38
C HIS A 134 -2.35 2.51 15.63
N HIS A 135 -1.16 2.35 15.02
CA HIS A 135 -0.30 1.15 15.14
C HIS A 135 -1.06 -0.17 15.01
N LYS A 136 -2.13 -0.21 14.21
CA LYS A 136 -2.93 -1.42 14.00
C LYS A 136 -2.23 -2.33 13.01
N LEU A 137 -2.28 -3.63 13.31
CA LEU A 137 -1.91 -4.69 12.40
C LEU A 137 -3.18 -5.32 11.84
N PHE A 138 -3.07 -5.83 10.62
CA PHE A 138 -4.17 -6.35 9.84
C PHE A 138 -3.86 -7.74 9.33
N VAL A 139 -4.91 -8.53 9.14
CA VAL A 139 -4.85 -9.85 8.51
C VAL A 139 -5.61 -9.79 7.18
N CYS A 140 -4.97 -10.27 6.11
CA CYS A 140 -5.64 -10.49 4.82
C CYS A 140 -6.57 -11.71 4.92
N ARG A 141 -7.88 -11.52 4.74
CA ARG A 141 -8.86 -12.62 4.78
C ARG A 141 -8.86 -13.49 3.52
N GLY A 142 -8.26 -13.00 2.43
CA GLY A 142 -8.13 -13.74 1.18
C GLY A 142 -6.98 -14.74 1.17
N CYS A 143 -6.01 -14.60 2.07
CA CYS A 143 -4.86 -15.48 2.18
C CYS A 143 -5.21 -16.78 2.94
N SER A 144 -4.60 -17.90 2.51
CA SER A 144 -4.76 -19.17 3.23
C SER A 144 -4.03 -19.12 4.57
N PRO A 145 -4.64 -19.57 5.68
CA PRO A 145 -3.99 -19.59 7.00
C PRO A 145 -2.76 -20.51 7.04
N LYS A 146 -2.66 -21.48 6.12
CA LYS A 146 -1.50 -22.37 6.00
C LYS A 146 -0.25 -21.66 5.49
N SER A 147 -0.39 -20.48 4.86
CA SER A 147 0.72 -19.79 4.24
C SER A 147 1.47 -18.80 5.15
N SER A 148 1.12 -18.71 6.44
CA SER A 148 2.06 -18.36 7.53
C SER A 148 1.36 -17.79 8.77
N SER A 149 1.98 -18.08 9.91
CA SER A 149 2.05 -17.28 11.12
C SER A 149 2.61 -15.85 10.94
N LYS A 150 2.65 -15.28 9.71
CA LYS A 150 3.36 -14.04 9.37
C LYS A 150 2.55 -13.03 8.56
N ASN A 151 1.22 -13.14 8.55
CA ASN A 151 0.38 -12.22 7.76
C ASN A 151 -0.17 -11.05 8.59
N LEU A 152 0.54 -10.65 9.65
CA LEU A 152 0.27 -9.36 10.28
C LEU A 152 0.93 -8.28 9.44
N LEU A 153 0.09 -7.46 8.83
CA LEU A 153 0.50 -6.39 7.94
C LEU A 153 0.15 -5.06 8.58
N SER A 154 1.04 -4.08 8.52
CA SER A 154 0.67 -2.68 8.68
C SER A 154 -0.30 -2.24 7.58
N TRP A 155 -0.92 -1.08 7.73
CA TRP A 155 -1.87 -0.55 6.75
C TRP A 155 -1.22 -0.36 5.36
N SER A 156 0.06 0.07 5.31
CA SER A 156 0.77 0.29 4.05
C SER A 156 1.18 -1.02 3.39
N GLU A 157 1.58 -2.02 4.20
CA GLU A 157 1.85 -3.37 3.73
C GLU A 157 0.60 -4.06 3.19
N CYS A 158 -0.59 -3.79 3.74
CA CYS A 158 -1.85 -4.28 3.18
C CYS A 158 -2.07 -3.79 1.74
N ILE A 159 -1.86 -2.49 1.50
CA ILE A 159 -2.00 -1.90 0.16
C ILE A 159 -1.01 -2.55 -0.81
N SER A 160 0.27 -2.60 -0.42
CA SER A 160 1.32 -3.24 -1.23
C SER A 160 1.04 -4.72 -1.48
N HIS A 161 0.58 -5.45 -0.45
CA HIS A 161 0.20 -6.85 -0.54
C HIS A 161 -0.90 -7.06 -1.59
N PHE A 162 -1.98 -6.27 -1.55
CA PHE A 162 -3.09 -6.43 -2.50
C PHE A 162 -2.73 -6.05 -3.94
N ILE A 163 -1.84 -5.08 -4.14
CA ILE A 163 -1.29 -4.75 -5.45
C ILE A 163 -0.47 -5.93 -5.98
N ALA A 164 0.39 -6.51 -5.12
CA ALA A 164 1.30 -7.60 -5.50
C ALA A 164 0.58 -8.93 -5.80
N THR A 165 -0.52 -9.22 -5.10
CA THR A 165 -1.24 -10.50 -5.15
C THR A 165 -2.41 -10.51 -6.14
N SER A 166 -2.31 -9.75 -7.23
CA SER A 166 -3.42 -9.52 -8.16
C SER A 166 -4.06 -10.77 -8.76
N GLN A 167 -3.29 -11.85 -8.93
CA GLN A 167 -3.79 -13.13 -9.43
C GLN A 167 -4.52 -13.95 -8.35
N MET A 168 -4.24 -13.72 -7.07
CA MET A 168 -4.79 -14.50 -5.95
C MET A 168 -5.98 -13.81 -5.29
N HIS A 169 -6.08 -12.48 -5.38
CA HIS A 169 -7.13 -11.70 -4.73
C HIS A 169 -7.85 -10.79 -5.74
N SER A 170 -9.15 -11.02 -5.93
CA SER A 170 -10.01 -10.17 -6.77
C SER A 170 -10.52 -8.94 -6.02
N THR A 171 -10.74 -9.05 -4.71
CA THR A 171 -11.22 -7.96 -3.85
C THR A 171 -10.39 -7.90 -2.56
N PRO A 172 -10.01 -6.70 -2.07
CA PRO A 172 -9.31 -6.59 -0.81
C PRO A 172 -10.26 -6.96 0.34
N SER A 173 -9.74 -7.63 1.36
CA SER A 173 -10.52 -7.99 2.53
C SER A 173 -9.60 -8.08 3.74
N TRP A 174 -9.84 -7.19 4.71
CA TRP A 174 -8.98 -6.98 5.85
C TRP A 174 -9.72 -7.27 7.14
N ARG A 175 -8.98 -7.59 8.19
CA ARG A 175 -9.46 -7.57 9.58
C ARG A 175 -8.38 -6.98 10.45
N VAL A 176 -8.76 -6.15 11.41
CA VAL A 176 -7.83 -5.77 12.49
C VAL A 176 -7.41 -7.01 13.28
N ALA A 177 -6.12 -7.22 13.45
CA ALA A 177 -5.56 -8.32 14.21
C ALA A 177 -5.98 -8.24 15.68
N LEU A 178 -6.28 -9.40 16.27
CA LEU A 178 -6.58 -9.51 17.69
C LEU A 178 -5.29 -9.43 18.51
N PRO A 179 -5.37 -9.00 19.79
CA PRO A 179 -4.20 -8.97 20.67
C PRO A 179 -3.46 -10.29 20.75
N ASP A 180 -4.18 -11.42 20.81
CA ASP A 180 -3.57 -12.76 20.90
C ASP A 180 -2.81 -13.12 19.63
N GLU A 181 -3.29 -12.71 18.45
CA GLU A 181 -2.60 -12.92 17.18
C GLU A 181 -1.29 -12.11 17.12
N ILE A 182 -1.32 -10.88 17.65
CA ILE A 182 -0.15 -10.00 17.73
C ILE A 182 0.88 -10.58 18.71
N SER A 183 0.44 -11.02 19.89
CA SER A 183 1.32 -11.64 20.89
C SER A 183 1.96 -12.91 20.35
N LEU A 184 1.16 -13.79 19.73
CA LEU A 184 1.67 -15.02 19.14
C LEU A 184 2.67 -14.75 18.01
N ALA A 185 2.41 -13.76 17.16
CA ALA A 185 3.35 -13.38 16.10
C ALA A 185 4.69 -12.89 16.68
N LYS A 186 4.66 -12.06 17.74
CA LYS A 186 5.88 -11.60 18.42
C LYS A 186 6.67 -12.73 19.06
N GLU A 187 5.99 -13.66 19.75
CA GLU A 187 6.63 -14.84 20.34
C GLU A 187 7.31 -15.70 19.27
N LEU A 188 6.65 -15.89 18.12
CA LEU A 188 7.21 -16.65 17.01
C LEU A 188 8.38 -15.91 16.32
N GLU A 189 8.34 -14.59 16.21
CA GLU A 189 9.46 -13.78 15.73
C GLU A 189 10.67 -13.88 16.66
N GLU A 190 10.47 -13.77 17.97
CA GLU A 190 11.53 -13.92 18.97
C GLU A 190 12.14 -15.33 18.96
N GLN A 191 11.32 -16.38 18.77
CA GLN A 191 11.81 -17.75 18.64
C GLN A 191 12.56 -17.98 17.33
N GLY A 192 12.09 -17.39 16.22
CA GLY A 192 12.75 -17.48 14.92
C GLY A 192 14.11 -16.78 14.90
N LEU A 193 14.21 -15.59 15.52
CA LEU A 193 15.48 -14.85 15.66
C LEU A 193 16.52 -15.66 16.45
N ARG A 194 16.11 -16.34 17.53
CA ARG A 194 17.01 -17.22 18.29
C ARG A 194 17.52 -18.39 17.45
N ALA A 195 16.67 -18.99 16.63
CA ALA A 195 17.08 -20.12 15.78
C ALA A 195 18.07 -19.71 14.67
N ASP A 196 17.95 -18.49 14.14
CA ASP A 196 18.89 -17.97 13.14
C ASP A 196 20.24 -17.58 13.77
N ASP A 197 20.25 -17.04 14.99
CA ASP A 197 21.48 -16.73 15.74
C ASP A 197 22.25 -18.00 16.13
N ASP A 198 21.56 -19.05 16.59
CA ASP A 198 22.19 -20.35 16.91
C ASP A 198 22.81 -21.01 15.65
N ASN A 199 22.17 -20.83 14.50
CA ASN A 199 22.70 -21.30 13.20
C ASN A 199 23.94 -20.50 12.76
N LEU A 200 23.99 -19.20 13.03
CA LEU A 200 25.15 -18.35 12.73
C LEU A 200 26.33 -18.67 13.64
N GLU A 201 26.10 -18.93 14.92
CA GLU A 201 27.15 -19.35 15.86
C GLU A 201 27.71 -20.73 15.50
N TYR A 202 26.83 -21.68 15.14
CA TYR A 202 27.26 -22.98 14.62
C TYR A 202 28.07 -22.84 13.32
N ALA A 203 27.61 -22.04 12.36
CA ALA A 203 28.33 -21.81 11.12
C ALA A 203 29.70 -21.15 11.37
N ALA A 204 29.80 -20.20 12.30
CA ALA A 204 31.07 -19.57 12.67
C ALA A 204 32.06 -20.54 13.32
N SER A 205 31.58 -21.53 14.09
CA SER A 205 32.43 -22.57 14.70
C SER A 205 33.08 -23.50 13.67
N LEU A 206 32.48 -23.68 12.48
CA LEU A 206 33.01 -24.52 11.40
C LEU A 206 34.20 -23.89 10.65
N PHE A 207 34.45 -22.58 10.83
CA PHE A 207 35.50 -21.85 10.12
C PHE A 207 36.64 -21.38 11.04
N GLN A 208 36.73 -21.86 12.28
CA GLN A 208 37.92 -21.61 13.09
C GLN A 208 39.08 -22.46 12.56
N PRO A 209 40.16 -21.85 12.01
CA PRO A 209 41.29 -22.61 11.53
C PRO A 209 41.97 -23.29 12.72
N ASP A 210 42.31 -24.57 12.59
CA ASP A 210 43.20 -25.26 13.51
C ASP A 210 44.56 -24.54 13.49
N ILE A 211 44.77 -23.65 14.45
CA ILE A 211 46.08 -23.04 14.70
C ILE A 211 46.88 -24.06 15.49
N SER A 212 47.54 -24.97 14.77
CA SER A 212 48.59 -25.86 15.27
C SER A 212 49.97 -25.31 14.92
#